data_AF-A0A7X8HGZ8-F1
#
_entry.id   AF-A0A7X8HGZ8-F1
#
_cell.length_a   1.000
_cell.length_b   1.000
_cell.length_c   1.000
_cell.angle_alpha   90.00
_cell.angle_beta   90.00
_cell.angle_gamma   90.00
#
_symmetry.space_group_name_H-M   'P 1'
#
loop_
_entity.id
_entity.type
_entity.pdbx_description
1 polymer ?
#
loop_
_entity_poly.entity_id
_entity_poly.type
_entity_poly.pdbx_seq_one_letter_code
_entity_poly.pdbx_strand_id
1 'polypeptide(L)'
;MKKALFLILPLAVTLLIFNGCNVATTNSSSESATNKVVAITTTTSETESKTSSVSTEKESAVETTLSVPETQSKTETTVEPVNEKKLNLDLLSDIGLTYEEIKAKRGERTDVYVWKGNMFYSFKDGYGGYAWGLNELDYGQELLSGESFLLPRNENGDLIISDTPSPKLDSKCFLIQYAQVKDLFLGLDQSVNTSELEQLYLVKHKEDGWDAHDSTYFSFFMYEDKYICVQAESEGIVTPDSYLWIKPFSDVF
;
A
#
# COMPACT_ATOMS: atom_id res chain seq x y z
N MET A 1 23.82 64.55 -22.30
CA MET A 1 22.45 64.48 -21.75
C MET A 1 21.62 63.54 -22.62
N LYS A 2 21.49 62.26 -22.24
CA LYS A 2 20.66 61.26 -22.94
C LYS A 2 19.41 61.03 -22.09
N LYS A 3 18.22 61.20 -22.68
CA LYS A 3 16.92 61.00 -22.03
C LYS A 3 16.63 59.51 -21.96
N ALA A 4 16.42 58.98 -20.76
CA ALA A 4 15.92 57.63 -20.55
C ALA A 4 14.38 57.65 -20.67
N LEU A 5 13.85 56.79 -21.54
CA LEU A 5 12.42 56.57 -21.72
C LEU A 5 12.02 55.43 -20.78
N PHE A 6 11.31 55.74 -19.68
CA PHE A 6 10.71 54.72 -18.81
C PHE A 6 9.42 54.22 -19.45
N LEU A 7 9.42 52.95 -19.86
CA LEU A 7 8.21 52.24 -20.27
C LEU A 7 7.57 51.63 -19.01
N ILE A 8 6.44 52.19 -18.59
CA ILE A 8 5.63 51.65 -17.49
C ILE A 8 4.70 50.60 -18.09
N LEU A 9 4.90 49.34 -17.74
CA LEU A 9 3.99 48.24 -18.09
C LEU A 9 2.91 48.15 -16.99
N PRO A 10 1.61 48.25 -17.30
CA PRO A 10 0.57 48.10 -16.29
C PRO A 10 0.40 46.62 -15.91
N LEU A 11 0.64 46.31 -14.64
CA LEU A 11 0.39 45.01 -14.04
C LEU A 11 -1.13 44.80 -13.90
N ALA A 12 -1.71 43.95 -14.73
CA ALA A 12 -3.10 43.56 -14.62
C ALA A 12 -3.27 42.63 -13.41
N VAL A 13 -3.86 43.15 -12.33
CA VAL A 13 -4.29 42.37 -11.17
C VAL A 13 -5.56 41.62 -11.55
N THR A 14 -5.45 40.31 -11.77
CA THR A 14 -6.61 39.44 -12.00
C THR A 14 -7.17 39.02 -10.63
N LEU A 15 -8.28 39.63 -10.20
CA LEU A 15 -9.07 39.15 -9.06
C LEU A 15 -9.82 37.88 -9.50
N LEU A 16 -9.48 36.73 -8.92
CA LEU A 16 -10.33 35.53 -8.97
C LEU A 16 -11.36 35.64 -7.85
N ILE A 17 -12.61 35.88 -8.23
CA ILE A 17 -13.77 35.84 -7.33
C ILE A 17 -14.15 34.36 -7.17
N PHE A 18 -14.01 33.82 -5.96
CA PHE A 18 -14.56 32.50 -5.61
C PHE A 18 -16.09 32.60 -5.57
N ASN A 19 -16.74 31.88 -6.49
CA ASN A 19 -18.18 31.74 -6.54
C ASN A 19 -18.59 30.66 -5.53
N GLY A 20 -19.12 31.10 -4.39
CA GLY A 20 -19.70 30.20 -3.38
C GLY A 20 -21.00 29.60 -3.91
N CYS A 21 -21.02 28.30 -4.15
CA CYS A 21 -22.24 27.58 -4.45
C CYS A 21 -22.97 27.25 -3.15
N ASN A 22 -24.06 27.99 -2.91
CA ASN A 22 -25.07 27.70 -1.90
C ASN A 22 -25.63 26.28 -2.11
N VAL A 23 -25.56 25.43 -1.10
CA VAL A 23 -26.46 24.26 -1.00
C VAL A 23 -27.52 24.59 0.06
N ALA A 24 -28.76 24.52 -0.39
CA ALA A 24 -29.95 24.85 0.36
C ALA A 24 -30.13 23.90 1.56
N THR A 25 -30.34 24.51 2.71
CA THR A 25 -30.94 23.91 3.90
C THR A 25 -32.39 23.51 3.60
N THR A 26 -32.70 22.23 3.69
CA THR A 26 -34.07 21.76 3.91
C THR A 26 -34.13 20.98 5.22
N ASN A 27 -34.67 21.65 6.23
CA ASN A 27 -35.20 21.01 7.42
C ASN A 27 -36.37 20.11 7.03
N SER A 28 -36.39 18.87 7.51
CA SER A 28 -37.66 18.25 7.86
C SER A 28 -37.47 17.24 8.98
N SER A 29 -38.19 17.54 10.06
CA SER A 29 -38.37 16.78 11.28
C SER A 29 -39.56 15.84 11.10
N SER A 30 -39.42 14.58 11.51
CA SER A 30 -40.55 13.84 12.10
C SER A 30 -40.07 12.74 13.05
N GLU A 31 -40.80 12.66 14.15
CA GLU A 31 -40.59 11.84 15.34
C GLU A 31 -40.89 10.34 15.15
N SER A 32 -40.34 9.57 16.10
CA SER A 32 -40.97 8.44 16.81
C SER A 32 -41.25 7.14 16.04
N ALA A 33 -40.60 6.04 16.46
CA ALA A 33 -41.23 5.09 17.39
C ALA A 33 -40.37 3.83 17.60
N THR A 34 -40.18 3.54 18.88
CA THR A 34 -39.91 2.26 19.56
C THR A 34 -40.39 1.00 18.82
N ASN A 35 -39.55 -0.05 18.75
CA ASN A 35 -39.90 -1.36 19.31
C ASN A 35 -38.82 -2.45 19.21
N LYS A 36 -38.66 -3.13 20.36
CA LYS A 36 -38.41 -4.57 20.56
C LYS A 36 -37.05 -5.15 20.19
N VAL A 37 -36.19 -5.17 21.21
CA VAL A 37 -35.23 -6.25 21.46
C VAL A 37 -36.02 -7.54 21.73
N VAL A 38 -35.85 -8.56 20.88
CA VAL A 38 -36.30 -9.93 21.14
C VAL A 38 -35.07 -10.76 21.47
N ALA A 39 -35.08 -11.32 22.68
CA ALA A 39 -34.12 -12.31 23.15
C ALA A 39 -34.26 -13.60 22.33
N ILE A 40 -33.14 -14.12 21.82
CA ILE A 40 -33.07 -15.48 21.27
C ILE A 40 -32.40 -16.34 22.33
N THR A 41 -33.22 -17.15 22.99
CA THR A 41 -32.83 -18.21 23.91
C THR A 41 -32.17 -19.34 23.12
N THR A 42 -30.95 -19.70 23.51
CA THR A 42 -30.25 -20.92 23.10
C THR A 42 -30.90 -22.13 23.78
N THR A 43 -31.42 -23.07 22.98
CA THR A 43 -31.84 -24.39 23.45
C THR A 43 -30.93 -25.44 22.84
N THR A 44 -30.01 -25.96 23.65
CA THR A 44 -29.23 -27.16 23.36
C THR A 44 -30.10 -28.37 23.70
N SER A 45 -30.34 -29.26 22.73
CA SER A 45 -30.92 -30.58 22.99
C SER A 45 -29.96 -31.65 22.49
N GLU A 46 -29.40 -32.39 23.44
CA GLU A 46 -28.74 -33.67 23.26
C GLU A 46 -29.73 -34.70 22.69
N THR A 47 -29.24 -35.62 21.87
CA THR A 47 -29.92 -36.89 21.63
C THR A 47 -28.88 -37.99 21.43
N GLU A 48 -28.49 -38.62 22.54
CA GLU A 48 -27.93 -39.96 22.53
C GLU A 48 -29.06 -40.98 22.35
N SER A 49 -28.90 -41.93 21.43
CA SER A 49 -29.26 -43.34 21.61
C SER A 49 -29.26 -44.09 20.28
N LYS A 50 -28.41 -45.12 20.16
CA LYS A 50 -28.80 -46.40 19.57
C LYS A 50 -27.86 -47.52 19.99
N THR A 51 -28.45 -48.52 20.62
CA THR A 51 -27.84 -49.74 21.17
C THR A 51 -27.91 -50.91 20.18
N SER A 52 -26.88 -51.76 20.25
CA SER A 52 -26.83 -53.23 20.02
C SER A 52 -27.24 -53.87 18.68
N SER A 53 -26.31 -54.64 18.09
CA SER A 53 -26.33 -56.13 18.12
C SER A 53 -25.07 -56.70 17.41
N VAL A 54 -24.24 -57.45 18.14
CA VAL A 54 -24.07 -58.93 18.15
C VAL A 54 -23.19 -59.50 17.02
N SER A 55 -22.09 -60.11 17.47
CA SER A 55 -21.08 -60.87 16.73
C SER A 55 -21.60 -62.10 15.99
N THR A 56 -20.95 -62.49 14.90
CA THR A 56 -20.86 -63.89 14.46
C THR A 56 -19.54 -64.12 13.71
N GLU A 57 -18.74 -65.06 14.21
CA GLU A 57 -17.55 -65.60 13.57
C GLU A 57 -17.89 -66.75 12.59
N LYS A 58 -16.94 -66.95 11.65
CA LYS A 58 -16.48 -68.19 10.97
C LYS A 58 -16.72 -68.36 9.46
N GLU A 59 -15.61 -68.17 8.75
CA GLU A 59 -14.85 -69.18 7.96
C GLU A 59 -15.57 -69.97 6.85
N SER A 60 -15.13 -69.81 5.59
CA SER A 60 -14.52 -70.91 4.79
C SER A 60 -14.19 -70.51 3.33
N ALA A 61 -12.97 -70.89 2.93
CA ALA A 61 -12.49 -71.41 1.65
C ALA A 61 -12.39 -70.58 0.33
N VAL A 62 -11.11 -70.36 -0.03
CA VAL A 62 -10.41 -70.68 -1.31
C VAL A 62 -10.98 -70.15 -2.63
N GLU A 63 -10.21 -69.28 -3.30
CA GLU A 63 -9.89 -69.45 -4.73
C GLU A 63 -8.58 -68.76 -5.14
N THR A 64 -7.79 -69.46 -5.94
CA THR A 64 -6.44 -69.13 -6.41
C THR A 64 -6.50 -68.25 -7.65
N THR A 65 -5.77 -67.13 -7.69
CA THR A 65 -5.43 -66.46 -8.97
C THR A 65 -4.02 -65.86 -8.93
N LEU A 66 -3.27 -66.16 -9.98
CA LEU A 66 -1.89 -65.73 -10.25
C LEU A 66 -1.78 -64.21 -10.33
N SER A 67 -0.89 -63.60 -9.54
CA SER A 67 -0.55 -62.17 -9.67
C SER A 67 0.81 -62.01 -10.34
N VAL A 68 0.79 -61.50 -11.57
CA VAL A 68 1.94 -60.88 -12.23
C VAL A 68 2.17 -59.51 -11.57
N PRO A 69 3.40 -59.11 -11.21
CA PRO A 69 3.61 -57.76 -10.67
C PRO A 69 3.57 -56.75 -11.82
N GLU A 70 2.47 -56.01 -11.93
CA GLU A 70 2.44 -54.76 -12.69
C GLU A 70 3.41 -53.77 -12.03
N THR A 71 4.44 -53.39 -12.76
CA THR A 71 5.29 -52.26 -12.39
C THR A 71 4.45 -51.00 -12.54
N GLN A 72 3.88 -50.52 -11.43
CA GLN A 72 3.23 -49.22 -11.38
C GLN A 72 4.28 -48.17 -11.70
N SER A 73 4.18 -47.61 -12.91
CA SER A 73 4.89 -46.41 -13.30
C SER A 73 4.46 -45.30 -12.35
N LYS A 74 5.36 -44.94 -11.43
CA LYS A 74 5.21 -43.80 -10.53
C LYS A 74 5.12 -42.56 -11.41
N THR A 75 3.91 -42.08 -11.65
CA THR A 75 3.69 -40.74 -12.19
C THR A 75 4.32 -39.79 -11.18
N GLU A 76 5.48 -39.22 -11.51
CA GLU A 76 5.98 -38.04 -10.82
C GLU A 76 4.98 -36.93 -11.09
N THR A 77 4.05 -36.74 -10.14
CA THR A 77 3.30 -35.50 -10.06
C THR A 77 4.33 -34.43 -9.72
N THR A 78 4.87 -33.78 -10.75
CA THR A 78 5.51 -32.48 -10.60
C THR A 78 4.47 -31.60 -9.94
N VAL A 79 4.63 -31.38 -8.64
CA VAL A 79 3.94 -30.31 -7.94
C VAL A 79 4.48 -29.05 -8.61
N GLU A 80 3.72 -28.47 -9.54
CA GLU A 80 3.97 -27.10 -9.97
C GLU A 80 4.14 -26.29 -8.69
N PRO A 81 5.21 -25.47 -8.56
CA PRO A 81 5.30 -24.58 -7.42
C PRO A 81 4.02 -23.77 -7.45
N VAL A 82 3.15 -23.99 -6.46
CA VAL A 82 2.04 -23.10 -6.21
C VAL A 82 2.72 -21.77 -5.93
N ASN A 83 2.74 -20.90 -6.94
CA ASN A 83 3.26 -19.56 -6.80
C ASN A 83 2.32 -18.90 -5.79
N GLU A 84 2.71 -18.92 -4.52
CA GLU A 84 1.90 -18.42 -3.42
C GLU A 84 1.80 -16.90 -3.59
N LYS A 85 0.79 -16.47 -4.34
CA LYS A 85 0.42 -15.07 -4.46
C LYS A 85 0.10 -14.55 -3.07
N LYS A 86 0.93 -13.65 -2.57
CA LYS A 86 0.79 -13.06 -1.23
C LYS A 86 1.40 -11.67 -1.15
N LEU A 87 0.95 -10.88 -0.18
CA LEU A 87 1.53 -9.58 0.09
C LEU A 87 2.90 -9.70 0.74
N ASN A 88 3.80 -8.81 0.36
CA ASN A 88 5.09 -8.62 1.01
C ASN A 88 4.90 -7.83 2.32
N LEU A 89 4.59 -8.56 3.40
CA LEU A 89 4.45 -7.96 4.73
C LEU A 89 5.77 -7.35 5.24
N ASP A 90 6.92 -7.83 4.77
CA ASP A 90 8.22 -7.27 5.11
C ASP A 90 8.36 -5.83 4.58
N LEU A 91 7.96 -5.57 3.33
CA LEU A 91 7.87 -4.21 2.78
C LEU A 91 6.88 -3.34 3.56
N LEU A 92 5.66 -3.85 3.83
CA LEU A 92 4.62 -3.08 4.53
C LEU A 92 5.04 -2.70 5.96
N SER A 93 5.84 -3.54 6.61
CA SER A 93 6.35 -3.29 7.97
C SER A 93 7.39 -2.17 8.06
N ASP A 94 7.93 -1.69 6.94
CA ASP A 94 8.89 -0.58 6.96
C ASP A 94 8.22 0.76 7.24
N ILE A 95 6.92 0.89 6.94
CA ILE A 95 6.12 2.06 7.32
C ILE A 95 6.01 2.10 8.85
N GLY A 96 6.34 3.26 9.44
CA GLY A 96 6.33 3.46 10.88
C GLY A 96 7.65 3.15 11.58
N LEU A 97 8.68 2.68 10.85
CA LEU A 97 10.04 2.54 11.37
C LEU A 97 10.79 3.88 11.35
N THR A 98 11.73 4.04 12.27
CA THR A 98 12.69 5.15 12.28
C THR A 98 13.75 4.97 11.19
N TYR A 99 14.50 6.04 10.89
CA TYR A 99 15.56 6.00 9.89
C TYR A 99 16.64 4.95 10.21
N GLU A 100 17.08 4.86 11.47
CA GLU A 100 18.10 3.88 11.89
C GLU A 100 17.58 2.45 11.84
N GLU A 101 16.31 2.21 12.14
CA GLU A 101 15.69 0.87 11.99
C GLU A 101 15.61 0.46 10.52
N ILE A 102 15.22 1.37 9.62
CA ILE A 102 15.21 1.10 8.17
C ILE A 102 16.62 0.86 7.66
N LYS A 103 17.59 1.71 8.06
CA LYS A 103 18.99 1.54 7.70
C LYS A 103 19.55 0.20 8.18
N ALA A 104 19.24 -0.21 9.41
CA ALA A 104 19.67 -1.52 9.93
C ALA A 104 19.07 -2.68 9.14
N LYS A 105 17.83 -2.52 8.63
CA LYS A 105 17.10 -3.54 7.88
C LYS A 105 17.46 -3.60 6.39
N ARG A 106 17.71 -2.44 5.77
CA ARG A 106 17.86 -2.25 4.31
C ARG A 106 19.27 -1.84 3.90
N GLY A 107 20.19 -1.74 4.85
CA GLY A 107 21.59 -1.40 4.61
C GLY A 107 21.83 0.10 4.48
N GLU A 108 23.01 0.45 3.98
CA GLU A 108 23.43 1.84 3.87
C GLU A 108 22.59 2.64 2.86
N ARG A 109 22.43 3.93 3.15
CA ARG A 109 21.78 4.90 2.26
C ARG A 109 22.56 5.01 0.94
N THR A 110 21.86 4.92 -0.17
CA THR A 110 22.42 5.00 -1.52
C THR A 110 22.09 6.31 -2.22
N ASP A 111 20.93 6.90 -1.94
CA ASP A 111 20.47 8.11 -2.62
C ASP A 111 19.50 8.92 -1.77
N VAL A 112 19.32 10.19 -2.14
CA VAL A 112 18.40 11.14 -1.50
C VAL A 112 17.77 12.08 -2.52
N TYR A 113 16.45 12.29 -2.42
CA TYR A 113 15.75 13.27 -3.25
C TYR A 113 14.61 13.95 -2.50
N VAL A 114 14.19 15.11 -3.00
CA VAL A 114 13.06 15.88 -2.45
C VAL A 114 11.89 15.83 -3.41
N TRP A 115 10.70 15.49 -2.91
CA TRP A 115 9.49 15.52 -3.71
C TRP A 115 8.26 15.87 -2.86
N LYS A 116 7.39 16.74 -3.39
CA LYS A 116 6.13 17.20 -2.77
C LYS A 116 6.26 17.54 -1.26
N GLY A 117 7.35 18.23 -0.88
CA GLY A 117 7.56 18.69 0.50
C GLY A 117 8.16 17.64 1.46
N ASN A 118 8.62 16.50 0.93
CA ASN A 118 9.20 15.41 1.71
C ASN A 118 10.63 15.12 1.24
N MET A 119 11.42 14.61 2.16
CA MET A 119 12.75 14.06 1.88
C MET A 119 12.65 12.54 1.80
N PHE A 120 13.15 11.98 0.71
CA PHE A 120 13.19 10.55 0.46
C PHE A 120 14.61 10.04 0.51
N TYR A 121 14.78 8.89 1.15
CA TYR A 121 16.06 8.19 1.26
C TYR A 121 15.91 6.82 0.64
N SER A 122 16.85 6.45 -0.24
CA SER A 122 16.95 5.10 -0.79
C SER A 122 18.04 4.34 -0.08
N PHE A 123 17.85 3.04 0.10
CA PHE A 123 18.78 2.15 0.79
C PHE A 123 19.19 0.99 -0.11
N LYS A 124 20.37 0.42 0.15
CA LYS A 124 20.98 -0.62 -0.69
C LYS A 124 20.07 -1.80 -1.00
N ASP A 125 19.41 -2.33 0.03
CA ASP A 125 18.50 -3.47 -0.03
C ASP A 125 17.04 -3.02 0.18
N GLY A 126 16.76 -1.73 -0.04
CA GLY A 126 15.43 -1.13 0.04
C GLY A 126 14.61 -1.31 -1.23
N TYR A 127 13.30 -1.15 -1.11
CA TYR A 127 12.37 -1.33 -2.23
C TYR A 127 12.11 -0.05 -3.02
N GLY A 128 12.51 1.12 -2.52
CA GLY A 128 12.25 2.42 -3.12
C GLY A 128 12.72 3.57 -2.22
N GLY A 129 12.08 4.73 -2.35
CA GLY A 129 12.33 5.90 -1.50
C GLY A 129 11.46 5.89 -0.25
N TYR A 130 12.07 6.04 0.91
CA TYR A 130 11.42 6.11 2.23
C TYR A 130 11.36 7.57 2.68
N ALA A 131 10.18 8.06 3.06
CA ALA A 131 9.92 9.49 3.21
C ALA A 131 9.72 9.96 4.66
N TRP A 132 10.27 11.14 4.92
CA TRP A 132 10.05 11.97 6.10
C TRP A 132 9.72 13.40 5.69
N GLY A 133 8.98 14.11 6.54
CA GLY A 133 8.64 15.50 6.32
C GLY A 133 9.90 16.37 6.45
N LEU A 134 9.99 17.46 5.68
CA LEU A 134 11.15 18.35 5.80
C LEU A 134 11.32 18.96 7.20
N ASN A 135 10.23 19.09 7.97
CA ASN A 135 10.21 19.53 9.37
C ASN A 135 10.65 18.44 10.38
N GLU A 136 10.73 17.19 9.92
CA GLU A 136 11.15 16.03 10.71
C GLU A 136 12.65 15.75 10.58
N LEU A 137 13.37 16.52 9.76
CA LEU A 137 14.81 16.36 9.60
C LEU A 137 15.57 17.07 10.73
N ASP A 138 16.73 16.52 11.07
CA ASP A 138 17.67 17.11 12.01
C ASP A 138 18.69 17.98 11.25
N TYR A 139 18.47 19.29 11.30
CA TYR A 139 19.35 20.28 10.68
C TYR A 139 20.52 20.69 11.60
N GLY A 140 20.65 20.09 12.78
CA GLY A 140 21.65 20.48 13.80
C GLY A 140 21.38 21.85 14.44
N GLN A 141 20.26 22.49 14.11
CA GLN A 141 19.81 23.75 14.66
C GLN A 141 18.27 23.80 14.69
N GLU A 142 17.71 24.57 15.61
CA GLU A 142 16.29 24.89 15.56
C GLU A 142 16.02 25.87 14.41
N LEU A 143 15.11 25.52 13.52
CA LEU A 143 14.62 26.42 12.48
C LEU A 143 13.55 27.32 13.05
N LEU A 144 13.71 28.64 12.90
CA LEU A 144 12.69 29.61 13.33
C LEU A 144 11.53 29.64 12.34
N SER A 145 10.36 30.10 12.82
CA SER A 145 9.19 30.26 11.96
C SER A 145 9.49 31.21 10.79
N GLY A 146 9.27 30.72 9.56
CA GLY A 146 9.54 31.46 8.32
C GLY A 146 10.93 31.22 7.72
N GLU A 147 11.80 30.46 8.39
CA GLU A 147 13.06 30.02 7.79
C GLU A 147 12.84 28.88 6.81
N SER A 148 13.64 28.88 5.74
CA SER A 148 13.63 27.82 4.74
C SER A 148 14.42 26.61 5.24
N PHE A 149 13.96 25.41 4.87
CA PHE A 149 14.71 24.17 5.06
C PHE A 149 16.00 24.24 4.23
N LEU A 150 17.14 24.43 4.90
CA LEU A 150 18.44 24.53 4.25
C LEU A 150 18.91 23.14 3.85
N LEU A 151 18.75 22.82 2.57
CA LEU A 151 19.25 21.57 2.01
C LEU A 151 20.61 21.82 1.33
N PRO A 152 21.61 20.97 1.59
CA PRO A 152 22.95 21.15 1.03
C PRO A 152 22.91 20.89 -0.47
N ARG A 153 23.28 21.90 -1.25
CA ARG A 153 23.32 21.83 -2.70
C ARG A 153 24.71 22.17 -3.23
N ASN A 154 25.13 21.47 -4.27
CA ASN A 154 26.37 21.78 -4.98
C ASN A 154 26.18 23.02 -5.87
N GLU A 155 27.23 23.40 -6.59
CA GLU A 155 27.22 24.56 -7.50
C GLU A 155 26.19 24.45 -8.64
N ASN A 156 25.78 23.22 -9.00
CA ASN A 156 24.77 22.95 -10.01
C ASN A 156 23.33 22.97 -9.46
N GLY A 157 23.19 23.12 -8.14
CA GLY A 157 21.90 23.07 -7.45
C GLY A 157 21.43 21.65 -7.10
N ASP A 158 22.23 20.61 -7.34
CA ASP A 158 21.90 19.24 -6.96
C ASP A 158 22.17 19.00 -5.48
N LEU A 159 21.42 18.08 -4.85
CA LEU A 159 21.63 17.74 -3.45
C LEU A 159 23.01 17.08 -3.25
N ILE A 160 23.71 17.50 -2.20
CA ILE A 160 24.95 16.84 -1.77
C ILE A 160 24.55 15.69 -0.84
N ILE A 161 24.44 14.49 -1.39
CA ILE A 161 23.93 13.30 -0.69
C ILE A 161 24.61 13.10 0.66
N SER A 162 25.95 13.18 0.73
CA SER A 162 26.72 12.98 1.97
C SER A 162 26.31 13.91 3.11
N ASP A 163 25.88 15.12 2.77
CA ASP A 163 25.67 16.21 3.72
C ASP A 163 24.19 16.37 4.05
N THR A 164 23.30 15.66 3.34
CA THR A 164 21.85 15.74 3.58
C THR A 164 21.52 15.36 5.03
N PRO A 165 20.68 16.18 5.71
CA PRO A 165 20.30 15.91 7.09
C PRO A 165 19.57 14.57 7.17
N SER A 166 19.75 13.86 8.28
CA SER A 166 18.98 12.65 8.56
C SER A 166 17.67 13.02 9.27
N PRO A 167 16.64 12.16 9.22
CA PRO A 167 15.47 12.34 10.06
C PRO A 167 15.82 12.39 11.55
N LYS A 168 15.04 13.12 12.34
CA LYS A 168 15.12 13.13 13.81
C LYS A 168 14.96 11.70 14.34
N LEU A 169 15.60 11.41 15.47
CA LEU A 169 15.72 10.05 16.02
C LEU A 169 14.37 9.32 16.14
N ASP A 170 13.35 9.98 16.65
CA ASP A 170 12.03 9.38 16.89
C ASP A 170 11.04 9.56 15.73
N SER A 171 11.44 10.24 14.65
CA SER A 171 10.59 10.48 13.49
C SER A 171 10.49 9.22 12.62
N LYS A 172 9.26 8.87 12.27
CA LYS A 172 8.93 7.62 11.61
C LYS A 172 8.68 7.83 10.12
N CYS A 173 9.14 6.89 9.30
CA CYS A 173 8.81 6.85 7.89
C CYS A 173 7.29 6.74 7.72
N PHE A 174 6.69 7.66 6.97
CA PHE A 174 5.24 7.68 6.75
C PHE A 174 4.86 7.37 5.29
N LEU A 175 5.82 7.24 4.38
CA LEU A 175 5.55 7.00 2.97
C LEU A 175 6.72 6.20 2.36
N ILE A 176 6.39 5.16 1.60
CA ILE A 176 7.32 4.50 0.69
C ILE A 176 6.84 4.80 -0.72
N GLN A 177 7.73 5.21 -1.60
CA GLN A 177 7.43 5.56 -2.98
C GLN A 177 8.39 4.87 -3.95
N TYR A 178 7.92 4.67 -5.19
CA TYR A 178 8.68 4.06 -6.29
C TYR A 178 9.09 2.61 -6.00
N ALA A 179 8.40 1.93 -5.09
CA ALA A 179 8.44 0.48 -5.03
C ALA A 179 7.71 -0.10 -6.24
N GLN A 180 8.12 -1.28 -6.72
CA GLN A 180 7.43 -1.93 -7.82
C GLN A 180 6.26 -2.77 -7.30
N VAL A 181 5.22 -2.93 -8.11
CA VAL A 181 4.06 -3.76 -7.79
C VAL A 181 4.47 -5.18 -7.46
N LYS A 182 5.39 -5.79 -8.23
CA LYS A 182 5.89 -7.15 -7.95
C LYS A 182 6.62 -7.29 -6.60
N ASP A 183 7.16 -6.19 -6.06
CA ASP A 183 7.82 -6.21 -4.76
C ASP A 183 6.80 -6.26 -3.62
N LEU A 184 5.59 -5.71 -3.83
CA LEU A 184 4.50 -5.78 -2.86
C LEU A 184 3.62 -7.02 -3.06
N PHE A 185 3.27 -7.33 -4.31
CA PHE A 185 2.36 -8.40 -4.71
C PHE A 185 3.21 -9.59 -5.21
N LEU A 186 3.75 -10.36 -4.26
CA LEU A 186 4.68 -11.45 -4.55
C LEU A 186 3.99 -12.52 -5.40
N GLY A 187 4.63 -12.94 -6.49
CA GLY A 187 4.07 -13.91 -7.43
C GLY A 187 3.13 -13.31 -8.49
N LEU A 188 3.07 -11.98 -8.60
CA LEU A 188 2.43 -11.31 -9.72
C LEU A 188 3.36 -11.29 -10.94
N ASP A 189 3.23 -12.27 -11.83
CA ASP A 189 4.09 -12.39 -13.01
C ASP A 189 3.46 -11.78 -14.28
N GLN A 190 2.17 -11.43 -14.23
CA GLN A 190 1.42 -10.92 -15.37
C GLN A 190 0.48 -9.79 -14.93
N SER A 191 0.09 -8.95 -15.89
CA SER A 191 -0.88 -7.89 -15.65
C SER A 191 -2.24 -8.48 -15.28
N VAL A 192 -2.90 -7.87 -14.30
CA VAL A 192 -4.24 -8.23 -13.82
C VAL A 192 -5.11 -6.98 -13.72
N ASN A 193 -6.41 -7.16 -13.69
CA ASN A 193 -7.31 -6.06 -13.36
C ASN A 193 -7.43 -5.87 -11.84
N THR A 194 -7.96 -4.73 -11.40
CA THR A 194 -8.12 -4.37 -9.98
C THR A 194 -8.96 -5.37 -9.18
N SER A 195 -10.03 -5.91 -9.79
CA SER A 195 -10.91 -6.90 -9.15
C SER A 195 -10.22 -8.26 -8.94
N GLU A 196 -9.41 -8.68 -9.91
CA GLU A 196 -8.58 -9.88 -9.79
C GLU A 196 -7.49 -9.70 -8.73
N LEU A 197 -6.82 -8.54 -8.70
CA LEU A 197 -5.80 -8.23 -7.69
C LEU A 197 -6.38 -8.28 -6.27
N GLU A 198 -7.58 -7.73 -6.06
CA GLU A 198 -8.31 -7.79 -4.78
C GLU A 198 -8.53 -9.25 -4.32
N GLN A 199 -8.94 -10.13 -5.21
CA GLN A 199 -9.17 -11.54 -4.88
C GLN A 199 -7.87 -12.30 -4.60
N LEU A 200 -6.82 -12.03 -5.39
CA LEU A 200 -5.53 -12.73 -5.29
C LEU A 200 -4.77 -12.36 -4.03
N TYR A 201 -4.85 -11.10 -3.59
CA TYR A 201 -4.00 -10.57 -2.52
C TYR A 201 -4.78 -10.09 -1.29
N LEU A 202 -6.10 -10.26 -1.29
CA LEU A 202 -6.99 -9.88 -0.18
C LEU A 202 -6.87 -8.39 0.19
N VAL A 203 -6.61 -7.54 -0.80
CA VAL A 203 -6.64 -6.08 -0.68
C VAL A 203 -8.00 -5.55 -1.12
N LYS A 204 -8.45 -4.44 -0.57
CA LYS A 204 -9.73 -3.82 -0.96
C LYS A 204 -9.49 -2.69 -1.95
N HIS A 205 -9.96 -2.84 -3.18
CA HIS A 205 -9.99 -1.75 -4.15
C HIS A 205 -10.95 -0.64 -3.69
N LYS A 206 -10.57 0.61 -3.97
CA LYS A 206 -11.33 1.80 -3.57
C LYS A 206 -11.84 2.57 -4.76
N GLU A 207 -10.93 2.96 -5.63
CA GLU A 207 -11.24 3.73 -6.83
C GLU A 207 -10.08 3.65 -7.81
N ASP A 208 -10.40 3.92 -9.06
CA ASP A 208 -9.45 4.19 -10.13
C ASP A 208 -9.56 5.67 -10.50
N GLY A 209 -8.50 6.24 -11.04
CA GLY A 209 -8.51 7.62 -11.49
C GLY A 209 -7.39 7.97 -12.45
N TRP A 210 -7.37 9.24 -12.83
CA TRP A 210 -6.40 9.81 -13.76
C TRP A 210 -5.74 11.02 -13.12
N ASP A 211 -4.42 11.00 -13.01
CA ASP A 211 -3.63 12.16 -12.63
C ASP A 211 -3.25 12.94 -13.89
N ALA A 212 -3.91 14.09 -14.10
CA ALA A 212 -3.66 14.94 -15.25
C ALA A 212 -2.28 15.65 -15.19
N HIS A 213 -1.68 15.80 -14.01
CA HIS A 213 -0.35 16.41 -13.87
C HIS A 213 0.73 15.45 -14.38
N ASP A 214 0.66 14.19 -13.93
CA ASP A 214 1.66 13.16 -14.26
C ASP A 214 1.27 12.36 -15.53
N SER A 215 0.09 12.64 -16.11
CA SER A 215 -0.47 11.92 -17.27
C SER A 215 -0.46 10.41 -17.08
N THR A 216 -0.92 9.94 -15.92
CA THR A 216 -0.92 8.53 -15.53
C THR A 216 -2.26 8.13 -14.92
N TYR A 217 -2.67 6.88 -15.16
CA TYR A 217 -3.76 6.28 -14.40
C TYR A 217 -3.25 5.86 -13.02
N PHE A 218 -4.17 5.75 -12.06
CA PHE A 218 -3.88 5.16 -10.77
C PHE A 218 -5.03 4.30 -10.27
N SER A 219 -4.70 3.34 -9.41
CA SER A 219 -5.64 2.50 -8.68
C SER A 219 -5.33 2.53 -7.20
N PHE A 220 -6.33 2.80 -6.37
CA PHE A 220 -6.21 2.80 -4.92
C PHE A 220 -6.69 1.49 -4.30
N PHE A 221 -5.87 0.96 -3.41
CA PHE A 221 -6.17 -0.22 -2.62
C PHE A 221 -5.95 0.07 -1.13
N MET A 222 -6.66 -0.69 -0.31
CA MET A 222 -6.56 -0.70 1.13
C MET A 222 -6.12 -2.08 1.61
N TYR A 223 -5.15 -2.10 2.50
CA TYR A 223 -4.79 -3.28 3.28
C TYR A 223 -4.58 -2.86 4.72
N GLU A 224 -5.39 -3.39 5.63
CA GLU A 224 -5.42 -2.96 7.04
C GLU A 224 -5.50 -1.42 7.18
N ASP A 225 -4.51 -0.81 7.82
CA ASP A 225 -4.37 0.62 8.05
C ASP A 225 -3.51 1.32 6.99
N LYS A 226 -3.35 0.75 5.79
CA LYS A 226 -2.46 1.28 4.74
C LYS A 226 -3.21 1.58 3.46
N TYR A 227 -2.91 2.74 2.89
CA TYR A 227 -3.24 3.12 1.52
C TYR A 227 -2.11 2.68 0.60
N ILE A 228 -2.47 1.97 -0.46
CA ILE A 228 -1.59 1.58 -1.54
C ILE A 228 -2.12 2.23 -2.82
N CYS A 229 -1.28 2.96 -3.52
CA CYS A 229 -1.62 3.54 -4.81
C CYS A 229 -0.69 2.98 -5.86
N VAL A 230 -1.26 2.35 -6.88
CA VAL A 230 -0.52 1.83 -8.03
C VAL A 230 -0.66 2.84 -9.17
N GLN A 231 0.47 3.25 -9.75
CA GLN A 231 0.48 3.99 -11.01
C GLN A 231 0.40 3.02 -12.18
N ALA A 232 -0.52 3.27 -13.10
CA ALA A 232 -0.84 2.39 -14.20
C ALA A 232 -0.81 3.14 -15.53
N GLU A 233 -0.42 2.43 -16.60
CA GLU A 233 -0.47 2.94 -17.97
C GLU A 233 -1.89 2.95 -18.54
N SER A 234 -2.78 2.13 -17.98
CA SER A 234 -4.19 2.04 -18.38
C SER A 234 -5.10 1.90 -17.17
N GLU A 235 -6.32 2.40 -17.30
CA GLU A 235 -7.33 2.40 -16.25
C GLU A 235 -7.62 0.97 -15.77
N GLY A 236 -7.54 0.74 -14.46
CA GLY A 236 -7.90 -0.52 -13.82
C GLY A 236 -6.99 -1.71 -14.12
N ILE A 237 -5.84 -1.49 -14.79
CA ILE A 237 -4.86 -2.54 -15.08
C ILE A 237 -3.61 -2.34 -14.23
N VAL A 238 -3.28 -3.37 -13.45
CA VAL A 238 -2.08 -3.41 -12.60
C VAL A 238 -1.06 -4.33 -13.23
N THR A 239 0.14 -3.80 -13.48
CA THR A 239 1.26 -4.56 -14.07
C THR A 239 2.35 -4.80 -13.02
N PRO A 240 3.12 -5.90 -13.09
CA PRO A 240 4.20 -6.19 -12.14
C PRO A 240 5.27 -5.08 -12.04
N ASP A 241 5.54 -4.39 -13.14
CA ASP A 241 6.58 -3.37 -13.23
C ASP A 241 6.07 -1.94 -12.98
N SER A 242 4.75 -1.77 -12.80
CA SER A 242 4.16 -0.52 -12.33
C SER A 242 4.79 -0.07 -11.01
N TYR A 243 4.90 1.24 -10.82
CA TYR A 243 5.31 1.81 -9.54
C TYR A 243 4.11 1.97 -8.60
N LEU A 244 4.39 1.93 -7.31
CA LEU A 244 3.41 2.22 -6.29
C LEU A 244 3.98 3.11 -5.19
N TRP A 245 3.07 3.64 -4.38
CA TRP A 245 3.40 4.20 -3.10
C TRP A 245 2.48 3.67 -2.01
N ILE A 246 3.01 3.64 -0.78
CA ILE A 246 2.38 3.07 0.41
C ILE A 246 2.46 4.10 1.53
N LYS A 247 1.34 4.40 2.18
CA LYS A 247 1.31 5.26 3.37
C LYS A 247 0.28 4.78 4.39
N PRO A 248 0.40 5.15 5.67
CA PRO A 248 -0.67 4.97 6.64
C PRO A 248 -1.96 5.63 6.17
N PHE A 249 -3.08 4.99 6.49
CA PHE A 249 -4.39 5.58 6.46
C PHE A 249 -4.52 6.54 7.65
N SER A 250 -4.50 7.85 7.39
CA SER A 250 -4.90 8.85 8.38
C SER A 250 -6.26 9.40 8.01
N ASP A 251 -7.22 9.31 8.94
CA ASP A 251 -8.53 9.98 8.86
C ASP A 251 -8.43 11.53 8.88
N VAL A 252 -7.21 12.06 8.93
CA VAL A 252 -6.94 13.49 9.02
C VAL A 252 -6.48 13.99 7.65
N PHE A 253 -7.43 14.53 6.89
CA PHE A 253 -7.21 15.51 5.84
C PHE A 253 -7.91 16.81 6.24
#